data_AF-A0A238FJR0-F1
#
_entry.id   AF-A0A238FJR0-F1
#
_cell.length_a   1.000
_cell.length_b   1.000
_cell.length_c   1.000
_cell.angle_alpha   90.00
_cell.angle_beta   90.00
_cell.angle_gamma   90.00
#
_symmetry.space_group_name_H-M   'P 1'
#
loop_
_entity.id
_entity.type
_entity.pdbx_description
1 polymer ?
#
loop_
_entity_poly.entity_id
_entity_poly.type
_entity_poly.pdbx_seq_one_letter_code
_entity_poly.pdbx_strand_id
1 'polypeptide(L)'
;MSPKSTTNTPANVLPFFYFHFFTFVEPLLTIFGSIYATFSPLQYYTELVPIAVASPPLAINVHPAGIMAVRQLGSCFFLLALVGSVFLRHMATTLKDQPRILETLVASYLWCLAVADLTHIGYTLFDVGTYVAIRPSLWNQLVFGNVAITSFLLVVRITWFYEIARGSVSRTETKKRT
;
A
#
# COMPACT_ATOMS: atom_id res chain seq x y z
N MET A 1 -34.59 19.14 -33.85
CA MET A 1 -33.51 19.39 -32.87
C MET A 1 -33.26 18.07 -32.15
N SER A 2 -32.27 17.31 -32.60
CA SER A 2 -32.04 15.92 -32.15
C SER A 2 -31.41 15.91 -30.75
N PRO A 3 -31.88 15.10 -29.79
CA PRO A 3 -31.25 15.03 -28.47
C PRO A 3 -29.85 14.42 -28.61
N LYS A 4 -28.83 15.14 -28.12
CA LYS A 4 -27.46 14.64 -28.04
C LYS A 4 -27.46 13.41 -27.15
N SER A 5 -27.18 12.25 -27.74
CA SER A 5 -26.86 11.01 -27.05
C SER A 5 -25.63 11.25 -26.17
N THR A 6 -25.84 11.41 -24.86
CA THR A 6 -24.75 11.35 -23.87
C THR A 6 -24.36 9.89 -23.74
N THR A 7 -23.34 9.49 -24.48
CA THR A 7 -22.68 8.20 -24.30
C THR A 7 -22.02 8.18 -22.92
N ASN A 8 -22.74 7.69 -21.92
CA ASN A 8 -22.20 7.34 -20.61
C ASN A 8 -21.25 6.14 -20.80
N THR A 9 -20.00 6.40 -21.17
CA THR A 9 -18.96 5.37 -21.10
C THR A 9 -18.88 4.93 -19.65
N PRO A 10 -19.03 3.62 -19.33
CA PRO A 10 -18.92 3.15 -17.96
C PRO A 10 -17.54 3.55 -17.44
N ALA A 11 -17.53 4.29 -16.32
CA ALA A 11 -16.28 4.66 -15.65
C ALA A 11 -15.48 3.38 -15.38
N ASN A 12 -14.28 3.29 -15.94
CA ASN A 12 -13.41 2.16 -15.70
C ASN A 12 -12.86 2.27 -14.28
N VAL A 13 -13.37 1.45 -13.36
CA VAL A 13 -13.03 1.46 -11.93
C VAL A 13 -11.53 1.26 -11.69
N LEU A 14 -10.91 0.38 -12.49
CA LEU A 14 -9.49 0.05 -12.40
C LEU A 14 -8.85 0.20 -13.80
N PRO A 15 -8.52 1.45 -14.21
CA PRO A 15 -7.77 1.69 -15.43
C PRO A 15 -6.49 0.85 -15.48
N PHE A 16 -5.98 0.59 -16.69
CA PHE A 16 -4.84 -0.30 -16.93
C PHE A 16 -3.68 -0.08 -15.95
N PHE A 17 -3.31 1.19 -15.70
CA PHE A 17 -2.28 1.57 -14.75
C PHE A 17 -2.54 1.04 -13.33
N TYR A 18 -3.70 1.37 -12.74
CA TYR A 18 -4.06 0.97 -11.38
C TYR A 18 -4.22 -0.55 -11.25
N PHE A 19 -4.78 -1.21 -12.27
CA PHE A 19 -4.88 -2.67 -12.27
C PHE A 19 -3.51 -3.32 -12.20
N HIS A 20 -2.55 -2.92 -13.04
CA HIS A 20 -1.22 -3.53 -13.04
C HIS A 20 -0.44 -3.17 -11.78
N PHE A 21 -0.60 -1.94 -11.29
CA PHE A 21 0.07 -1.49 -10.08
C PHE A 21 -0.34 -2.33 -8.86
N PHE A 22 -1.64 -2.39 -8.56
CA PHE A 22 -2.13 -3.06 -7.36
C PHE A 22 -2.11 -4.59 -7.45
N THR A 23 -2.14 -5.18 -8.64
CA THR A 23 -2.18 -6.66 -8.81
C THR A 23 -0.82 -7.28 -9.14
N PHE A 24 0.21 -6.48 -9.43
CA PHE A 24 1.57 -6.98 -9.71
C PHE A 24 2.66 -6.18 -9.01
N VAL A 25 2.75 -4.87 -9.26
CA VAL A 25 3.87 -4.05 -8.78
C VAL A 25 3.91 -4.01 -7.25
N GLU A 26 2.80 -3.67 -6.62
CA GLU A 26 2.68 -3.64 -5.16
C GLU A 26 2.89 -5.02 -4.54
N PRO A 27 2.22 -6.11 -4.98
CA PRO A 27 2.49 -7.45 -4.48
C PRO A 27 3.96 -7.87 -4.59
N LEU A 28 4.67 -7.51 -5.67
CA LEU A 28 6.08 -7.83 -5.81
C LEU A 28 6.95 -7.10 -4.78
N LEU A 29 6.70 -5.81 -4.54
CA LEU A 29 7.39 -5.04 -3.49
C LEU A 29 7.18 -5.70 -2.12
N THR A 30 5.95 -6.09 -1.82
CA THR A 30 5.59 -6.73 -0.56
C THR A 30 6.19 -8.14 -0.44
N ILE A 31 6.29 -8.90 -1.54
CA ILE A 31 6.98 -10.20 -1.57
C ILE A 31 8.46 -10.03 -1.25
N PHE A 32 9.15 -9.03 -1.79
CA PHE A 32 10.54 -8.78 -1.46
C PHE A 32 10.73 -8.49 0.04
N GLY A 33 9.86 -7.67 0.62
CA GLY A 33 9.84 -7.43 2.07
C GLY A 33 9.59 -8.73 2.86
N SER A 34 8.65 -9.55 2.40
CA SER A 34 8.32 -10.85 3.03
C SER A 34 9.50 -11.83 3.01
N ILE A 35 10.16 -11.98 1.86
CA ILE A 35 11.35 -12.84 1.71
C ILE A 35 12.44 -12.36 2.66
N TYR A 36 12.70 -11.05 2.68
CA TYR A 36 13.75 -10.49 3.53
C TYR A 36 13.48 -10.74 5.03
N ALA A 37 12.27 -10.44 5.49
CA ALA A 37 11.86 -10.66 6.89
C ALA A 37 11.84 -12.16 7.29
N THR A 38 11.49 -13.05 6.36
CA THR A 38 11.35 -14.49 6.66
C THR A 38 12.70 -15.20 6.71
N PHE A 39 13.55 -14.95 5.71
CA PHE A 39 14.80 -15.68 5.52
C PHE A 39 16.00 -15.00 6.16
N SER A 40 15.97 -13.67 6.35
CA SER A 40 17.03 -12.90 7.00
C SER A 40 16.54 -12.10 8.21
N PRO A 41 15.84 -12.71 9.18
CA PRO A 41 15.14 -11.99 10.24
C PRO A 41 16.07 -11.25 11.21
N LEU A 42 17.29 -11.76 11.45
CA LEU A 42 18.26 -11.07 12.31
C LEU A 42 18.73 -9.77 11.65
N GLN A 43 19.06 -9.81 10.36
CA GLN A 43 19.49 -8.63 9.63
C GLN A 43 18.35 -7.61 9.54
N TYR A 44 17.15 -8.06 9.19
CA TYR A 44 15.95 -7.24 9.17
C TYR A 44 15.73 -6.57 10.54
N TYR A 45 15.82 -7.33 11.63
CA TYR A 45 15.70 -6.81 13.00
C TYR A 45 16.72 -5.70 13.29
N THR A 46 18.00 -5.93 12.96
CA THR A 46 19.05 -4.93 13.19
C THR A 46 18.91 -3.68 12.33
N GLU A 47 18.26 -3.81 11.17
CA GLU A 47 18.04 -2.69 10.23
C GLU A 47 16.74 -1.94 10.50
N LEU A 48 15.88 -2.38 11.43
CA LEU A 48 14.69 -1.63 11.83
C LEU A 48 15.04 -0.22 12.34
N VAL A 49 16.23 -0.07 12.92
CA VAL A 49 16.73 1.18 13.47
C VAL A 49 18.12 1.47 12.88
N PRO A 50 18.34 2.65 12.27
CA PRO A 50 19.65 3.00 11.70
C PRO A 50 20.76 3.07 12.73
N ILE A 51 21.99 2.74 12.30
CA ILE A 51 23.17 2.74 13.20
C ILE A 51 23.45 4.11 13.85
N ALA A 52 22.98 5.20 13.21
CA ALA A 52 23.10 6.57 13.73
C ALA A 52 22.40 6.77 15.09
N VAL A 53 21.43 5.91 15.43
CA VAL A 53 20.69 5.95 16.71
C VAL A 53 20.71 4.62 17.44
N ALA A 54 21.33 3.60 16.88
CA ALA A 54 21.45 2.31 17.52
C ALA A 54 22.59 2.29 18.55
N SER A 55 22.34 1.71 19.72
CA SER A 55 23.38 1.49 20.73
C SER A 55 24.17 0.20 20.39
N PRO A 56 25.51 0.24 20.28
CA PRO A 56 26.31 -0.96 20.12
C PRO A 56 26.24 -1.86 21.36
N PRO A 57 26.27 -3.20 21.23
CA PRO A 57 26.23 -4.02 20.02
C PRO A 57 24.81 -4.54 19.70
N LEU A 58 24.26 -4.22 18.53
CA LEU A 58 22.87 -4.56 18.16
C LEU A 58 22.54 -6.06 18.12
N ALA A 59 23.52 -6.92 17.80
CA ALA A 59 23.25 -8.33 17.49
C ALA A 59 23.50 -9.30 18.67
N ILE A 60 24.31 -8.91 19.66
CA ILE A 60 24.87 -9.86 20.65
C ILE A 60 23.82 -10.35 21.67
N ASN A 61 22.66 -9.68 21.78
CA ASN A 61 21.62 -10.00 22.75
C ASN A 61 20.18 -9.93 22.18
N VAL A 62 19.97 -10.20 20.89
CA VAL A 62 18.62 -10.16 20.32
C VAL A 62 17.77 -11.28 20.93
N HIS A 63 16.69 -10.91 21.61
CA HIS A 63 15.77 -11.86 22.21
C HIS A 63 15.09 -12.72 21.13
N PRO A 64 14.95 -14.07 21.30
CA PRO A 64 14.33 -14.94 20.30
C PRO A 64 12.92 -14.52 19.86
N ALA A 65 12.16 -13.88 20.77
CA ALA A 65 10.85 -13.32 20.43
C ALA A 65 10.91 -12.21 19.37
N GLY A 66 11.98 -11.42 19.32
CA GLY A 66 12.17 -10.40 18.28
C GLY A 66 12.36 -11.03 16.89
N ILE A 67 13.14 -12.10 16.83
CA ILE A 67 13.32 -12.88 15.59
C ILE A 67 12.00 -13.52 15.14
N MET A 68 11.23 -14.07 16.08
CA MET A 68 9.91 -14.62 15.79
C MET A 68 8.95 -13.55 15.26
N ALA A 69 8.91 -12.38 15.90
CA ALA A 69 8.06 -11.27 15.48
C ALA A 69 8.38 -10.79 14.06
N VAL A 70 9.67 -10.70 13.70
CA VAL A 70 10.08 -10.34 12.33
C VAL A 70 9.66 -11.39 11.31
N ARG A 71 9.77 -12.69 11.62
CA ARG A 71 9.26 -13.73 10.71
C ARG A 71 7.74 -13.70 10.56
N GLN A 72 7.02 -13.42 11.65
CA GLN A 72 5.56 -13.25 11.61
C GLN A 72 5.15 -12.03 10.78
N LEU A 73 5.90 -10.93 10.87
CA LEU A 73 5.75 -9.78 9.97
C LEU A 73 5.97 -10.18 8.50
N GLY A 74 6.98 -11.00 8.22
CA GLY A 74 7.20 -11.58 6.89
C GLY A 74 5.99 -12.36 6.36
N SER A 75 5.33 -13.14 7.22
CA SER A 75 4.07 -13.83 6.89
C SER A 75 2.93 -12.84 6.58
N CYS A 76 2.79 -11.76 7.36
CA CYS A 76 1.80 -10.72 7.11
C CYS A 76 2.02 -10.03 5.74
N PHE A 77 3.28 -9.73 5.39
CA PHE A 77 3.61 -9.20 4.07
C PHE A 77 3.25 -10.18 2.95
N PHE A 78 3.54 -11.47 3.12
CA PHE A 78 3.14 -12.48 2.15
C PHE A 78 1.61 -12.53 1.96
N LEU A 79 0.85 -12.47 3.06
CA LEU A 79 -0.60 -12.40 3.03
C LEU A 79 -1.08 -11.18 2.23
N LEU A 80 -0.54 -9.99 2.50
CA LEU A 80 -0.91 -8.77 1.76
C LEU A 80 -0.61 -8.90 0.25
N ALA A 81 0.52 -9.51 -0.11
CA ALA A 81 0.84 -9.79 -1.51
C ALA A 81 -0.17 -10.74 -2.18
N LEU A 82 -0.64 -11.77 -1.47
CA LEU A 82 -1.70 -12.66 -1.97
C LEU A 82 -3.03 -11.93 -2.12
N VAL A 83 -3.38 -11.06 -1.18
CA VAL A 83 -4.62 -10.26 -1.28
C VAL A 83 -4.58 -9.35 -2.51
N GLY A 84 -3.46 -8.69 -2.82
CA GLY A 84 -3.34 -7.87 -4.03
C GLY A 84 -3.26 -8.68 -5.33
N SER A 85 -2.38 -9.69 -5.38
CA SER A 85 -2.11 -10.44 -6.61
C SER A 85 -3.20 -11.44 -6.99
N VAL A 86 -3.85 -12.06 -6.00
CA VAL A 86 -4.87 -13.10 -6.20
C VAL A 86 -6.26 -12.52 -5.96
N PHE A 87 -6.54 -12.02 -4.75
CA PHE A 87 -7.91 -11.64 -4.38
C PHE A 87 -8.41 -10.41 -5.15
N LEU A 88 -7.67 -9.30 -5.15
CA LEU A 88 -8.04 -8.09 -5.91
C LEU A 88 -8.13 -8.37 -7.40
N ARG A 89 -7.17 -9.12 -7.97
CA ARG A 89 -7.21 -9.53 -9.37
C ARG A 89 -8.49 -10.30 -9.69
N HIS A 90 -8.79 -11.34 -8.90
CA HIS A 90 -9.96 -12.17 -9.12
C HIS A 90 -11.26 -11.36 -8.97
N MET A 91 -11.35 -10.50 -7.96
CA MET A 91 -12.46 -9.58 -7.76
C MET A 91 -12.66 -8.65 -8.97
N ALA A 92 -11.58 -8.05 -9.47
CA ALA A 92 -11.62 -7.15 -10.63
C ALA A 92 -12.04 -7.85 -11.93
N THR A 93 -11.65 -9.12 -12.12
CA THR A 93 -12.07 -9.90 -13.30
C THR A 93 -13.51 -10.40 -13.20
N THR A 94 -13.95 -10.83 -12.01
CA THR A 94 -15.27 -11.42 -11.80
C THR A 94 -16.39 -10.36 -11.77
N LEU A 95 -16.11 -9.16 -11.24
CA LEU A 95 -17.08 -8.08 -11.11
C LEU A 95 -16.97 -7.00 -12.20
N LYS A 96 -16.31 -7.33 -13.33
CA LYS A 96 -16.10 -6.37 -14.43
C LYS A 96 -17.40 -5.77 -14.96
N ASP A 97 -18.48 -6.55 -14.98
CA ASP A 97 -19.80 -6.11 -15.46
C ASP A 97 -20.65 -5.43 -14.36
N GLN A 98 -20.12 -5.33 -13.14
CA GLN A 98 -20.78 -4.73 -11.97
C GLN A 98 -19.95 -3.57 -11.40
N PRO A 99 -19.73 -2.47 -12.17
CA PRO A 99 -18.75 -1.44 -11.84
C PRO A 99 -19.01 -0.74 -10.50
N ARG A 100 -20.28 -0.51 -10.12
CA ARG A 100 -20.60 0.13 -8.83
C ARG A 100 -20.20 -0.71 -7.62
N ILE A 101 -20.38 -2.03 -7.72
CA ILE A 101 -20.02 -2.97 -6.65
C ILE A 101 -18.51 -3.12 -6.60
N LEU A 102 -17.86 -3.29 -7.76
CA LEU A 102 -16.41 -3.36 -7.86
C LEU A 102 -15.75 -2.11 -7.27
N GLU A 103 -16.26 -0.92 -7.60
CA GLU A 103 -15.76 0.35 -7.08
C GLU A 103 -15.84 0.42 -5.56
N THR A 104 -16.97 0.04 -4.98
CA THR A 104 -17.16 0.07 -3.52
C THR A 104 -16.16 -0.86 -2.81
N LEU A 105 -15.93 -2.05 -3.37
CA LEU A 105 -15.02 -3.03 -2.79
C LEU A 105 -13.55 -2.62 -2.96
N VAL A 106 -13.18 -2.11 -4.15
CA VAL A 106 -11.82 -1.56 -4.39
C VAL A 106 -11.57 -0.36 -3.48
N ALA A 107 -12.52 0.56 -3.35
CA ALA A 107 -12.40 1.71 -2.45
C ALA A 107 -12.19 1.27 -0.99
N SER A 108 -12.97 0.28 -0.53
CA SER A 108 -12.80 -0.27 0.83
C SER A 108 -11.43 -0.92 1.02
N TYR A 109 -10.99 -1.70 0.05
CA TYR A 109 -9.66 -2.33 0.07
C TYR A 109 -8.53 -1.29 0.10
N LEU A 110 -8.56 -0.31 -0.80
CA LEU A 110 -7.54 0.75 -0.87
C LEU A 110 -7.57 1.66 0.35
N TRP A 111 -8.74 1.87 0.97
CA TRP A 111 -8.86 2.63 2.22
C TRP A 111 -8.16 1.91 3.37
N CYS A 112 -8.41 0.61 3.54
CA CYS A 112 -7.72 -0.19 4.55
C CYS A 112 -6.20 -0.14 4.38
N LEU A 113 -5.71 -0.23 3.14
CA LEU A 113 -4.28 -0.12 2.86
C LEU A 113 -3.72 1.28 3.10
N ALA A 114 -4.44 2.34 2.73
CA ALA A 114 -4.03 3.72 2.99
C ALA A 114 -3.88 4.00 4.50
N VAL A 115 -4.79 3.47 5.33
CA VAL A 115 -4.66 3.54 6.78
C VAL A 115 -3.43 2.75 7.25
N ALA A 116 -3.21 1.54 6.73
CA ALA A 116 -2.04 0.75 7.05
C ALA A 116 -0.73 1.48 6.71
N ASP A 117 -0.63 2.11 5.54
CA ASP A 117 0.53 2.91 5.12
C ASP A 117 0.83 4.03 6.13
N LEU A 118 -0.21 4.81 6.48
CA LEU A 118 -0.07 5.95 7.40
C LEU A 118 0.43 5.48 8.76
N THR A 119 -0.13 4.38 9.28
CA THR A 119 0.32 3.82 10.56
C THR A 119 1.76 3.29 10.46
N HIS A 120 2.12 2.60 9.38
CA HIS A 120 3.47 2.05 9.17
C HIS A 120 4.52 3.14 9.07
N ILE A 121 4.26 4.19 8.29
CA ILE A 121 5.13 5.38 8.18
C ILE A 121 5.22 6.08 9.53
N GLY A 122 4.08 6.30 10.20
CA GLY A 122 4.01 7.00 11.48
C GLY A 122 4.83 6.31 12.56
N TYR A 123 4.63 5.00 12.76
CA TYR A 123 5.41 4.23 13.74
C TYR A 123 6.89 4.17 13.37
N THR A 124 7.23 3.99 12.09
CA THR A 124 8.64 3.99 11.66
C THR A 124 9.33 5.31 12.01
N LEU A 125 8.70 6.45 11.69
CA LEU A 125 9.27 7.77 11.99
C LEU A 125 9.31 8.08 13.49
N PHE A 126 8.34 7.59 14.25
CA PHE A 126 8.30 7.72 15.70
C PHE A 126 9.46 6.95 16.35
N ASP A 127 9.65 5.68 15.98
CA ASP A 127 10.62 4.77 16.61
C ASP A 127 12.07 5.10 16.24
N VAL A 128 12.36 5.58 15.03
CA VAL A 128 13.72 6.05 14.67
C VAL A 128 14.10 7.37 15.34
N GLY A 129 13.12 8.06 15.93
CA GLY A 129 13.29 9.34 16.60
C GLY A 129 13.42 10.54 15.64
N THR A 130 13.08 11.73 16.15
CA THR A 130 12.99 12.97 15.36
C THR A 130 14.29 13.34 14.65
N TYR A 131 15.45 13.03 15.26
CA TYR A 131 16.75 13.33 14.67
C TYR A 131 16.98 12.59 13.34
N VAL A 132 16.62 11.31 13.26
CA VAL A 132 16.74 10.51 12.04
C VAL A 132 15.55 10.72 11.12
N ALA A 133 14.35 10.87 11.66
CA ALA A 133 13.11 11.05 10.91
C ALA A 133 13.18 12.23 9.91
N ILE A 134 13.79 13.36 10.30
CA ILE A 134 13.89 14.55 9.42
C ILE A 134 15.13 14.55 8.51
N ARG A 135 15.99 13.52 8.57
CA ARG A 135 17.25 13.45 7.81
C ARG A 135 17.28 12.18 6.95
N PRO A 136 16.70 12.20 5.74
CA PRO A 136 16.71 11.04 4.85
C PRO A 136 18.11 10.49 4.53
N SER A 137 19.15 11.34 4.61
CA SER A 137 20.55 10.91 4.45
C SER A 137 21.06 9.95 5.52
N LEU A 138 20.34 9.83 6.65
CA LEU A 138 20.67 8.90 7.74
C LEU A 138 19.85 7.61 7.68
N TRP A 139 18.92 7.49 6.72
CA TRP A 139 18.09 6.30 6.60
C TRP A 139 18.92 5.17 6.00
N ASN A 140 18.82 3.98 6.59
CA ASN A 140 19.27 2.76 5.95
C ASN A 140 18.22 2.31 4.91
N GLN A 141 18.54 1.23 4.21
CA GLN A 141 17.67 0.71 3.15
C GLN A 141 16.28 0.32 3.66
N LEU A 142 16.19 -0.23 4.87
CA LEU A 142 14.91 -0.68 5.44
C LEU A 142 14.02 0.49 5.83
N VAL A 143 14.56 1.52 6.50
CA VAL A 143 13.82 2.75 6.82
C VAL A 143 13.39 3.47 5.53
N PHE A 144 14.26 3.53 4.53
CA PHE A 144 13.90 4.07 3.22
C PHE A 144 12.72 3.31 2.60
N GLY A 145 12.74 1.98 2.61
CA GLY A 145 11.61 1.17 2.15
C GLY A 145 10.33 1.46 2.93
N ASN A 146 10.42 1.43 4.26
CA ASN A 146 9.28 1.63 5.15
C ASN A 146 8.64 3.02 5.01
N VAL A 147 9.43 4.06 4.75
CA VAL A 147 8.93 5.44 4.66
C VAL A 147 8.71 5.86 3.21
N ALA A 148 9.75 5.86 2.37
CA ALA A 148 9.67 6.44 1.02
C ALA A 148 8.81 5.60 0.07
N ILE A 149 9.03 4.27 0.04
CA ILE A 149 8.24 3.38 -0.83
C ILE A 149 6.79 3.34 -0.36
N THR A 150 6.55 3.19 0.94
CA THR A 150 5.18 3.20 1.50
C THR A 150 4.48 4.54 1.27
N SER A 151 5.18 5.67 1.37
CA SER A 151 4.61 6.99 1.04
C SER A 151 4.22 7.08 -0.43
N PHE A 152 5.03 6.53 -1.33
CA PHE A 152 4.69 6.46 -2.74
C PHE A 152 3.45 5.60 -2.98
N LEU A 153 3.32 4.45 -2.32
CA LEU A 153 2.12 3.60 -2.41
C LEU A 153 0.87 4.37 -1.90
N LEU A 154 0.99 5.07 -0.78
CA LEU A 154 -0.08 5.92 -0.24
C LEU A 154 -0.50 7.00 -1.25
N VAL A 155 0.45 7.67 -1.91
CA VAL A 155 0.15 8.65 -2.95
C VAL A 155 -0.63 8.02 -4.10
N VAL A 156 -0.22 6.84 -4.60
CA VAL A 156 -0.95 6.14 -5.67
C VAL A 156 -2.38 5.78 -5.25
N ARG A 157 -2.60 5.43 -3.98
CA ARG A 157 -3.95 5.19 -3.43
C ARG A 157 -4.77 6.48 -3.40
N ILE A 158 -4.18 7.57 -2.92
CA ILE A 158 -4.82 8.90 -2.88
C ILE A 158 -5.19 9.36 -4.30
N THR A 159 -4.32 9.18 -5.29
CA THR A 159 -4.63 9.56 -6.69
C THR A 159 -5.79 8.75 -7.26
N TRP A 160 -5.94 7.49 -6.86
CA TRP A 160 -7.11 6.68 -7.23
C TRP A 160 -8.41 7.26 -6.65
N PHE A 161 -8.40 7.66 -5.37
CA PHE A 161 -9.57 8.27 -4.71
C PHE A 161 -9.96 9.62 -5.31
N TYR A 162 -8.99 10.43 -5.75
CA TYR A 162 -9.24 11.69 -6.46
C TYR A 162 -9.63 11.51 -7.93
N GLU A 163 -9.89 10.27 -8.36
CA GLU A 163 -10.28 9.92 -9.72
C GLU A 163 -9.28 10.32 -10.81
N ILE A 164 -8.01 10.55 -10.44
CA ILE A 164 -6.93 10.89 -11.36
C ILE A 164 -6.73 9.67 -12.25
N ALA A 165 -7.15 9.78 -13.52
CA ALA A 165 -7.18 8.75 -14.57
C ALA A 165 -8.42 7.81 -14.69
N ARG A 166 -9.48 7.96 -13.89
CA ARG A 166 -10.74 7.16 -14.04
C ARG A 166 -11.94 7.93 -14.62
N GLY A 167 -11.79 9.25 -14.82
CA GLY A 167 -12.83 10.11 -15.40
C GLY A 167 -13.96 10.38 -14.41
N SER A 168 -14.35 11.65 -14.28
CA SER A 168 -15.35 12.08 -13.29
C SER A 168 -16.72 11.46 -13.60
N VAL A 169 -17.29 10.73 -12.65
CA VAL A 169 -18.74 10.47 -12.70
C VAL A 169 -19.42 11.82 -12.45
N SER A 170 -19.98 12.44 -13.49
CA SER A 170 -20.78 13.64 -13.34
C SER A 170 -21.96 13.33 -12.41
N ARG A 171 -21.84 13.73 -11.14
CA ARG A 171 -22.89 13.63 -10.13
C ARG A 171 -23.93 14.71 -10.40
N THR A 172 -24.66 14.60 -11.50
CA THR A 172 -25.68 15.58 -11.89
C THR A 172 -27.01 14.91 -12.19
N GLU A 173 -27.60 14.17 -11.24
CA GLU A 173 -29.05 13.92 -11.22
C GLU A 173 -29.55 13.65 -9.79
N THR A 174 -29.65 14.69 -8.95
CA THR A 174 -30.55 14.64 -7.77
C THR A 174 -31.10 16.01 -7.38
N LYS A 175 -31.35 16.90 -8.36
CA LYS A 175 -32.06 18.16 -8.09
C LYS A 175 -33.00 18.53 -9.25
N LYS A 176 -33.99 17.67 -9.51
CA LYS A 176 -35.19 18.03 -10.30
C LYS A 176 -36.32 17.03 -10.07
N ARG A 177 -36.77 16.92 -8.83
CA ARG A 177 -38.12 16.44 -8.49
C ARG A 177 -38.56 17.14 -7.20
N THR A 178 -39.09 18.35 -7.38
CA THR A 178 -40.07 19.01 -6.51
C THR A 178 -40.66 20.15 -7.30
#